data_AF-A0A819VZE7-F1
#
_entry.id   AF-A0A819VZE7-F1
#
_cell.length_a   1.000
_cell.length_b   1.000
_cell.length_c   1.000
_cell.angle_alpha   90.00
_cell.angle_beta   90.00
_cell.angle_gamma   90.00
#
_symmetry.space_group_name_H-M   'P 1'
#
loop_
_entity.id
_entity.type
_entity.pdbx_description
1 polymer ?
#
loop_
_entity_poly.entity_id
_entity_poly.type
_entity_poly.pdbx_seq_one_letter_code
_entity_poly.pdbx_strand_id
1 'polypeptide(L)'
;MENLEHEGKRNNARKRRISLSALEELQSLVDKVNILKYSRENINDEMSNRSVNDNQQNDDVIDNCDQEEFPITKESLSNMYQDFVLRPMCSERHVISLLYYISLKLVDNTIILDENIVRPDQIQKEIDKEYQCLKERLNVEELSASEIQESIERFSINIKNENWESSIISLRNIFKEINPLDTYKLFRLINKVENTAELIKNKDIIFFSEVLDQNLDLKYIKTAPFAKSVTQYITSVSFKPEDVGIYSSNSIILCDSPGFYDTRGPEVDIANGIGIVKAIKGCKSVKPVVLVSYKSSGNRYEGLKNLTHLLAGLIPGIKDYIQAFSYLFTKYPENERDTIHASLKDIYIVH
;
A
#
# COMPACT_ATOMS: atom_id res chain seq x y z
N MET A 1 52.90 1.87 -8.45
CA MET A 1 51.51 1.43 -8.68
C MET A 1 51.05 0.38 -7.66
N GLU A 2 51.91 -0.56 -7.24
CA GLU A 2 51.55 -1.68 -6.33
C GLU A 2 50.83 -1.29 -5.03
N ASN A 3 51.19 -0.17 -4.38
CA ASN A 3 50.52 0.26 -3.14
C ASN A 3 49.02 0.53 -3.30
N LEU A 4 48.57 1.03 -4.46
CA LEU A 4 47.16 1.34 -4.72
C LEU A 4 46.34 0.06 -4.92
N GLU A 5 46.88 -0.96 -5.58
CA GLU A 5 46.21 -2.27 -5.66
C GLU A 5 46.08 -2.92 -4.28
N HIS A 6 47.11 -2.82 -3.45
CA HIS A 6 47.14 -3.48 -2.15
C HIS A 6 46.12 -2.86 -1.17
N GLU A 7 45.89 -1.56 -1.28
CA GLU A 7 44.88 -0.81 -0.54
C GLU A 7 43.46 -1.10 -1.05
N GLY A 8 43.25 -1.18 -2.36
CA GLY A 8 41.99 -1.62 -2.97
C GLY A 8 41.59 -3.05 -2.54
N LYS A 9 42.54 -4.00 -2.55
CA LYS A 9 42.34 -5.38 -2.07
C LYS A 9 41.99 -5.43 -0.58
N ARG A 10 42.64 -4.61 0.27
CA ARG A 10 42.31 -4.49 1.71
C ARG A 10 40.92 -3.89 1.96
N ASN A 11 40.53 -2.85 1.23
CA ASN A 11 39.21 -2.23 1.37
C ASN A 11 38.07 -3.17 0.92
N ASN A 12 38.26 -3.94 -0.15
CA ASN A 12 37.29 -4.97 -0.56
C ASN A 12 37.18 -6.11 0.46
N ALA A 13 38.30 -6.59 1.02
CA ALA A 13 38.27 -7.59 2.09
C ALA A 13 37.55 -7.07 3.35
N ARG A 14 37.79 -5.80 3.74
CA ARG A 14 37.14 -5.17 4.89
C ARG A 14 35.63 -4.97 4.67
N LYS A 15 35.20 -4.53 3.49
CA LYS A 15 33.77 -4.46 3.11
C LYS A 15 33.11 -5.83 3.20
N ARG A 16 33.67 -6.87 2.55
CA ARG A 16 33.13 -8.24 2.60
C ARG A 16 33.00 -8.80 4.02
N ARG A 17 33.95 -8.48 4.91
CA ARG A 17 33.92 -8.93 6.31
C ARG A 17 32.80 -8.29 7.12
N ILE A 18 32.47 -7.02 6.85
CA ILE A 18 31.31 -6.31 7.44
C ILE A 18 30.00 -6.86 6.86
N SER A 19 29.97 -7.20 5.56
CA SER A 19 28.79 -7.83 4.94
C SER A 19 28.48 -9.22 5.52
N LEU A 20 29.51 -9.99 5.86
CA LEU A 20 29.36 -11.32 6.47
C LEU A 20 28.84 -11.25 7.92
N SER A 21 29.39 -10.39 8.78
CA SER A 21 28.89 -10.26 10.15
C SER A 21 27.43 -9.79 10.18
N ALA A 22 27.07 -8.83 9.32
CA ALA A 22 25.68 -8.36 9.20
C ALA A 22 24.70 -9.42 8.65
N LEU A 23 25.19 -10.45 7.94
CA LEU A 23 24.39 -11.60 7.51
C LEU A 23 24.24 -12.65 8.62
N GLU A 24 25.31 -12.93 9.37
CA GLU A 24 25.30 -13.82 10.53
C GLU A 24 24.39 -13.26 11.65
N GLU A 25 24.40 -11.95 11.88
CA GLU A 25 23.52 -11.24 12.82
C GLU A 25 22.04 -11.29 12.38
N LEU A 26 21.76 -11.10 11.08
CA LEU A 26 20.39 -11.22 10.53
C LEU A 26 19.85 -12.65 10.66
N GLN A 27 20.68 -13.67 10.42
CA GLN A 27 20.28 -15.06 10.61
C GLN A 27 19.93 -15.33 12.10
N SER A 28 20.78 -14.86 13.03
CA SER A 28 20.52 -15.00 14.47
C SER A 28 19.22 -14.33 14.92
N LEU A 29 18.83 -13.21 14.29
CA LEU A 29 17.54 -12.54 14.56
C LEU A 29 16.35 -13.36 14.03
N VAL A 30 16.45 -13.90 12.81
CA VAL A 30 15.41 -14.77 12.23
C VAL A 30 15.20 -16.02 13.09
N ASP A 31 16.27 -16.67 13.54
CA ASP A 31 16.19 -17.88 14.37
C ASP A 31 15.52 -17.60 15.72
N LYS A 32 15.85 -16.47 16.37
CA LYS A 32 15.21 -16.03 17.63
C LYS A 32 13.71 -15.75 17.45
N VAL A 33 13.33 -15.10 16.34
CA VAL A 33 11.91 -14.82 16.04
C VAL A 33 11.14 -16.12 15.81
N ASN A 34 11.74 -17.12 15.18
CA ASN A 34 11.10 -18.43 14.95
C ASN A 34 10.90 -19.20 16.27
N ILE A 35 11.89 -19.18 17.18
CA ILE A 35 11.76 -19.78 18.53
C ILE A 35 10.61 -19.12 19.30
N LEU A 36 10.47 -17.80 19.23
CA LEU A 36 9.39 -17.05 19.90
C LEU A 36 8.00 -17.33 19.30
N LYS A 37 7.90 -17.62 17.99
CA LYS A 37 6.64 -18.04 17.35
C LYS A 37 6.23 -19.45 17.80
N TYR A 38 7.15 -20.41 17.74
CA TYR A 38 6.93 -21.78 18.25
C TYR A 38 6.48 -21.80 19.72
N SER A 39 7.11 -20.96 20.55
CA SER A 39 6.74 -20.83 21.98
C SER A 39 5.33 -20.26 22.19
N ARG A 40 4.74 -19.60 21.19
CA ARG A 40 3.45 -18.90 21.28
C ARG A 40 2.32 -19.69 20.63
N GLU A 41 2.62 -20.49 19.60
CA GLU A 41 1.66 -21.43 19.00
C GLU A 41 1.32 -22.56 19.99
N ASN A 42 2.32 -23.13 20.68
CA ASN A 42 2.10 -24.11 21.75
C ASN A 42 1.20 -23.59 22.90
N ILE A 43 1.21 -22.28 23.18
CA ILE A 43 0.33 -21.66 24.20
C ILE A 43 -1.11 -21.51 23.69
N ASN A 44 -1.30 -21.31 22.39
CA ASN A 44 -2.63 -21.15 21.79
C ASN A 44 -3.34 -22.49 21.56
N ASP A 45 -2.61 -23.57 21.24
CA ASP A 45 -3.19 -24.90 21.07
C ASP A 45 -3.70 -25.51 22.38
N GLU A 46 -3.09 -25.18 23.53
CA GLU A 46 -3.65 -25.52 24.84
C GLU A 46 -4.96 -24.76 25.15
N MET A 47 -5.18 -23.58 24.55
CA MET A 47 -6.40 -22.79 24.73
C MET A 47 -7.52 -23.14 23.72
N SER A 48 -7.17 -23.57 22.50
CA SER A 48 -8.14 -23.82 21.41
C SER A 48 -8.86 -25.17 21.50
N ASN A 49 -8.37 -26.13 22.28
CA ASN A 49 -9.00 -27.45 22.46
C ASN A 49 -10.29 -27.44 23.34
N ARG A 50 -11.02 -26.32 23.40
CA ARG A 50 -12.25 -26.14 24.20
C ARG A 50 -13.42 -25.45 23.48
N SER A 51 -13.62 -25.67 22.18
CA SER A 51 -14.95 -25.43 21.57
C SER A 51 -15.20 -26.05 20.19
N VAL A 52 -16.05 -27.07 20.19
CA VAL A 52 -17.18 -27.35 19.27
C VAL A 52 -16.96 -27.50 17.74
N ASN A 53 -17.16 -28.76 17.33
CA ASN A 53 -17.71 -29.33 16.09
C ASN A 53 -18.38 -28.44 15.01
N ASP A 54 -18.17 -28.89 13.76
CA ASP A 54 -19.13 -29.07 12.66
C ASP A 54 -20.23 -28.02 12.38
N ASN A 55 -20.11 -27.35 11.22
CA ASN A 55 -20.88 -27.77 10.04
C ASN A 55 -20.32 -27.15 8.76
N GLN A 56 -20.25 -27.95 7.68
CA GLN A 56 -19.95 -27.47 6.33
C GLN A 56 -21.25 -27.19 5.57
N GLN A 57 -21.31 -26.05 4.88
CA GLN A 57 -22.16 -25.89 3.70
C GLN A 57 -21.48 -24.95 2.71
N ASN A 58 -21.44 -25.37 1.45
CA ASN A 58 -20.99 -24.54 0.33
C ASN A 58 -22.15 -23.65 -0.12
N ASP A 59 -21.85 -22.45 -0.59
CA ASP A 59 -22.61 -21.76 -1.65
C ASP A 59 -21.67 -20.83 -2.42
N ASP A 60 -22.00 -20.56 -3.68
CA ASP A 60 -21.05 -20.08 -4.69
C ASP A 60 -20.54 -18.64 -4.47
N VAL A 61 -19.21 -18.48 -4.51
CA VAL A 61 -18.55 -17.17 -4.45
C VAL A 61 -18.57 -16.52 -5.84
N ILE A 62 -19.48 -15.57 -6.03
CA ILE A 62 -19.39 -14.59 -7.12
C ILE A 62 -18.21 -13.65 -6.82
N ASP A 63 -17.26 -13.58 -7.74
CA ASP A 63 -16.01 -12.81 -7.61
C ASP A 63 -16.25 -11.30 -7.74
N ASN A 64 -16.72 -10.67 -6.65
CA ASN A 64 -16.91 -9.22 -6.52
C ASN A 64 -15.57 -8.51 -6.31
N CYS A 65 -14.71 -8.50 -7.33
CA CYS A 65 -13.34 -7.97 -7.23
C CYS A 65 -13.28 -6.44 -6.98
N ASP A 66 -14.26 -5.68 -7.49
CA ASP A 66 -14.20 -4.21 -7.62
C ASP A 66 -14.96 -3.40 -6.55
N GLN A 67 -15.51 -4.02 -5.50
CA GLN A 67 -16.12 -3.28 -4.40
C GLN A 67 -15.05 -2.69 -3.47
N GLU A 68 -14.50 -1.54 -3.87
CA GLU A 68 -13.74 -0.66 -2.98
C GLU A 68 -14.67 -0.07 -1.89
N GLU A 69 -14.90 -0.86 -0.84
CA GLU A 69 -15.37 -0.36 0.46
C GLU A 69 -14.30 0.57 1.06
N PHE A 70 -14.29 1.83 0.61
CA PHE A 70 -13.66 2.91 1.37
C PHE A 70 -14.56 3.24 2.57
N PRO A 71 -14.16 2.91 3.81
CA PRO A 71 -14.88 3.36 5.00
C PRO A 71 -14.87 4.89 5.04
N ILE A 72 -15.98 5.48 5.49
CA ILE A 72 -16.08 6.94 5.63
C ILE A 72 -15.26 7.37 6.86
N THR A 73 -14.02 7.79 6.61
CA THR A 73 -13.10 8.27 7.65
C THR A 73 -13.07 9.80 7.71
N LYS A 74 -12.58 10.36 8.84
CA LYS A 74 -12.28 11.81 8.96
C LYS A 74 -11.38 12.31 7.82
N GLU A 75 -10.36 11.53 7.46
CA GLU A 75 -9.43 11.87 6.37
C GLU A 75 -10.15 11.89 5.02
N SER A 76 -11.01 10.88 4.75
CA SER A 76 -11.80 10.81 3.52
C SER A 76 -12.71 12.03 3.35
N LEU A 77 -13.44 12.41 4.40
CA LEU A 77 -14.30 13.60 4.41
C LEU A 77 -13.51 14.91 4.19
N SER A 78 -12.37 15.05 4.85
CA SER A 78 -11.49 16.23 4.69
C SER A 78 -10.96 16.33 3.25
N ASN A 79 -10.51 15.21 2.69
CA ASN A 79 -10.06 15.13 1.30
C ASN A 79 -11.18 15.53 0.32
N MET A 80 -12.39 14.96 0.44
CA MET A 80 -13.52 15.33 -0.41
C MET A 80 -13.84 16.83 -0.32
N TYR A 81 -13.86 17.38 0.90
CA TYR A 81 -14.13 18.80 1.12
C TYR A 81 -13.11 19.71 0.43
N GLN A 82 -11.81 19.45 0.63
CA GLN A 82 -10.74 20.19 -0.04
C GLN A 82 -10.81 20.03 -1.57
N ASP A 83 -11.06 18.81 -2.05
CA ASP A 83 -11.11 18.50 -3.49
C ASP A 83 -12.25 19.24 -4.20
N PHE A 84 -13.47 19.34 -3.63
CA PHE A 84 -14.55 20.12 -4.28
C PHE A 84 -14.40 21.64 -4.10
N VAL A 85 -13.79 22.10 -3.00
CA VAL A 85 -13.52 23.54 -2.79
C VAL A 85 -12.47 24.05 -3.79
N LEU A 86 -11.45 23.25 -4.08
CA LEU A 86 -10.36 23.59 -5.00
C LEU A 86 -10.67 23.31 -6.49
N ARG A 87 -11.75 22.60 -6.82
CA ARG A 87 -12.16 22.36 -8.21
C ARG A 87 -12.94 23.54 -8.82
N PRO A 88 -12.76 23.80 -10.13
CA PRO A 88 -13.60 24.74 -10.86
C PRO A 88 -15.07 24.29 -10.87
N MET A 89 -15.98 25.15 -11.35
CA MET A 89 -17.40 24.81 -11.51
C MET A 89 -17.60 23.84 -12.68
N CYS A 90 -17.37 22.55 -12.44
CA CYS A 90 -17.51 21.45 -13.39
C CYS A 90 -18.29 20.26 -12.79
N SER A 91 -18.66 19.26 -13.61
CA SER A 91 -19.39 18.08 -13.14
C SER A 91 -18.67 17.34 -12.01
N GLU A 92 -17.34 17.17 -12.11
CA GLU A 92 -16.51 16.51 -11.10
C GLU A 92 -16.68 17.11 -9.70
N ARG A 93 -16.68 18.45 -9.62
CA ARG A 93 -16.87 19.19 -8.37
C ARG A 93 -18.20 18.83 -7.73
N HIS A 94 -19.28 18.82 -8.49
CA HIS A 94 -20.61 18.53 -7.96
C HIS A 94 -20.74 17.06 -7.56
N VAL A 95 -20.13 16.12 -8.29
CA VAL A 95 -20.07 14.70 -7.86
C VAL A 95 -19.33 14.55 -6.52
N ILE A 96 -18.18 15.20 -6.33
CA ILE A 96 -17.43 15.14 -5.06
C ILE A 96 -18.20 15.85 -3.93
N SER A 97 -18.85 16.98 -4.21
CA SER A 97 -19.67 17.69 -3.23
C SER A 97 -20.87 16.84 -2.77
N LEU A 98 -21.52 16.13 -3.70
CA LEU A 98 -22.57 15.16 -3.39
C LEU A 98 -22.03 13.96 -2.58
N LEU A 99 -20.87 13.40 -2.96
CA LEU A 99 -20.21 12.34 -2.19
C LEU A 99 -19.91 12.80 -0.75
N TYR A 100 -19.44 14.03 -0.57
CA TYR A 100 -19.20 14.64 0.75
C TYR A 100 -20.51 14.79 1.56
N TYR A 101 -21.55 15.42 1.01
CA TYR A 101 -22.80 15.66 1.74
C TYR A 101 -23.56 14.36 2.06
N ILE A 102 -23.54 13.37 1.18
CA ILE A 102 -24.12 12.04 1.45
C ILE A 102 -23.26 11.27 2.45
N SER A 103 -21.93 11.40 2.40
CA SER A 103 -21.07 10.83 3.45
C SER A 103 -21.40 11.43 4.83
N LEU A 104 -21.67 12.74 4.93
CA LEU A 104 -22.11 13.38 6.18
C LEU A 104 -23.50 12.93 6.71
N LYS A 105 -24.33 12.27 5.88
CA LYS A 105 -25.57 11.60 6.30
C LYS A 105 -25.29 10.21 6.91
N LEU A 106 -24.26 9.52 6.43
CA LEU A 106 -23.86 8.17 6.86
C LEU A 106 -22.87 8.19 8.04
N VAL A 107 -22.23 9.33 8.31
CA VAL A 107 -21.35 9.53 9.46
C VAL A 107 -22.13 9.43 10.78
N ASP A 108 -21.76 8.45 11.60
CA ASP A 108 -22.16 8.37 13.00
C ASP A 108 -21.61 9.57 13.81
N ASN A 109 -22.32 9.94 14.88
CA ASN A 109 -22.02 11.08 15.74
C ASN A 109 -20.69 10.97 16.50
N THR A 110 -19.99 9.83 16.40
CA THR A 110 -18.67 9.58 16.97
C THR A 110 -17.51 10.20 16.18
N ILE A 111 -17.70 10.60 14.91
CA ILE A 111 -16.63 11.19 14.10
C ILE A 111 -16.51 12.70 14.34
N ILE A 112 -15.47 13.11 15.07
CA ILE A 112 -15.09 14.51 15.25
C ILE A 112 -14.49 15.05 13.95
N LEU A 113 -15.24 15.89 13.23
CA LEU A 113 -14.78 16.56 12.01
C LEU A 113 -13.57 17.46 12.25
N ASP A 114 -12.93 17.92 11.17
CA ASP A 114 -11.90 18.96 11.24
C ASP A 114 -12.55 20.33 11.48
N GLU A 115 -11.86 21.25 12.16
CA GLU A 115 -12.38 22.60 12.46
C GLU A 115 -12.70 23.40 11.18
N ASN A 116 -12.04 23.06 10.06
CA ASN A 116 -12.25 23.69 8.76
C ASN A 116 -13.43 23.10 7.96
N ILE A 117 -14.08 22.04 8.46
CA ILE A 117 -15.17 21.33 7.78
C ILE A 117 -16.51 21.82 8.32
N VAL A 118 -17.25 22.56 7.48
CA VAL A 118 -18.59 23.04 7.82
C VAL A 118 -19.63 21.95 7.56
N ARG A 119 -20.30 21.47 8.63
CA ARG A 119 -21.51 20.64 8.51
C ARG A 119 -22.73 21.58 8.34
N PRO A 120 -23.44 21.57 7.20
CA PRO A 120 -24.61 22.43 7.01
C PRO A 120 -25.79 21.97 7.88
N ASP A 121 -26.55 22.91 8.43
CA ASP A 121 -27.80 22.61 9.17
C ASP A 121 -28.86 21.92 8.29
N GLN A 122 -28.81 22.15 6.97
CA GLN A 122 -29.76 21.63 5.98
C GLN A 122 -29.06 20.79 4.92
N ILE A 123 -28.38 19.70 5.32
CA ILE A 123 -27.64 18.81 4.39
C ILE A 123 -28.47 18.40 3.17
N GLN A 124 -29.77 18.11 3.33
CA GLN A 124 -30.64 17.74 2.22
C GLN A 124 -30.74 18.83 1.15
N LYS A 125 -30.83 20.10 1.56
CA LYS A 125 -30.93 21.24 0.65
C LYS A 125 -29.66 21.42 -0.17
N GLU A 126 -28.49 21.15 0.41
CA GLU A 126 -27.23 21.15 -0.33
C GLU A 126 -27.15 19.94 -1.29
N ILE A 127 -27.59 18.74 -0.89
CA ILE A 127 -27.71 17.59 -1.81
C ILE A 127 -28.60 17.92 -3.01
N ASP A 128 -29.80 18.47 -2.77
CA ASP A 128 -30.74 18.81 -3.83
C ASP A 128 -30.16 19.88 -4.78
N LYS A 129 -29.49 20.91 -4.23
CA LYS A 129 -28.81 21.97 -4.97
C LYS A 129 -27.66 21.44 -5.84
N GLU A 130 -26.73 20.69 -5.25
CA GLU A 130 -25.58 20.14 -5.98
C GLU A 130 -26.03 19.13 -7.04
N TYR A 131 -27.13 18.41 -6.83
CA TYR A 131 -27.69 17.51 -7.85
C TYR A 131 -28.31 18.25 -9.05
N GLN A 132 -28.95 19.41 -8.85
CA GLN A 132 -29.35 20.24 -9.99
C GLN A 132 -28.13 20.75 -10.75
N CYS A 133 -27.13 21.28 -10.03
CA CYS A 133 -25.89 21.80 -10.63
C CYS A 133 -25.14 20.70 -11.41
N LEU A 134 -25.08 19.46 -10.90
CA LEU A 134 -24.49 18.33 -11.60
C LEU A 134 -25.17 18.08 -12.95
N LYS A 135 -26.51 18.03 -13.01
CA LYS A 135 -27.23 17.82 -14.27
C LYS A 135 -27.04 18.97 -15.26
N GLU A 136 -27.02 20.20 -14.78
CA GLU A 136 -26.72 21.38 -15.60
C GLU A 136 -25.29 21.29 -16.18
N ARG A 137 -24.29 20.93 -15.36
CA ARG A 137 -22.90 20.80 -15.78
C ARG A 137 -22.68 19.64 -16.75
N LEU A 138 -23.28 18.47 -16.54
CA LEU A 138 -23.19 17.33 -17.47
C LEU A 138 -23.71 17.71 -18.86
N ASN A 139 -24.81 18.46 -18.94
CA ASN A 139 -25.35 18.97 -20.21
C ASN A 139 -24.41 20.02 -20.86
N VAL A 140 -23.84 20.94 -20.08
CA VAL A 140 -22.91 21.99 -20.57
C VAL A 140 -21.55 21.43 -21.00
N GLU A 141 -21.13 20.30 -20.41
CA GLU A 141 -19.88 19.60 -20.72
C GLU A 141 -20.06 18.52 -21.79
N GLU A 142 -21.26 18.39 -22.36
CA GLU A 142 -21.63 17.39 -23.39
C GLU A 142 -21.40 15.93 -22.94
N LEU A 143 -21.44 15.69 -21.62
CA LEU A 143 -21.23 14.39 -20.98
C LEU A 143 -22.52 13.55 -20.99
N SER A 144 -22.90 13.10 -22.19
CA SER A 144 -24.16 12.37 -22.45
C SER A 144 -23.98 10.88 -22.75
N ALA A 145 -22.93 10.23 -22.23
CA ALA A 145 -22.76 8.78 -22.35
C ALA A 145 -23.93 8.03 -21.67
N SER A 146 -24.36 6.92 -22.26
CA SER A 146 -25.46 6.07 -21.76
C SER A 146 -25.26 5.68 -20.29
N GLU A 147 -24.04 5.31 -19.95
CA GLU A 147 -23.56 4.85 -18.66
C GLU A 147 -23.68 5.95 -17.59
N ILE A 148 -23.42 7.20 -17.97
CA ILE A 148 -23.60 8.38 -17.12
C ILE A 148 -25.09 8.64 -16.90
N GLN A 149 -25.90 8.59 -17.96
CA GLN A 149 -27.35 8.83 -17.88
C GLN A 149 -28.03 7.78 -16.98
N GLU A 150 -27.76 6.49 -17.20
CA GLU A 150 -28.26 5.41 -16.33
C GLU A 150 -27.82 5.60 -14.87
N SER A 151 -26.57 5.99 -14.62
CA SER A 151 -26.07 6.20 -13.27
C SER A 151 -26.72 7.42 -12.59
N ILE A 152 -27.03 8.48 -13.34
CA ILE A 152 -27.79 9.65 -12.87
C ILE A 152 -29.25 9.29 -12.55
N GLU A 153 -29.90 8.44 -13.35
CA GLU A 153 -31.25 7.96 -13.07
C GLU A 153 -31.30 7.07 -11.82
N ARG A 154 -30.37 6.11 -11.70
CA ARG A 154 -30.20 5.27 -10.49
C ARG A 154 -29.94 6.14 -9.26
N PHE A 155 -29.06 7.12 -9.36
CA PHE A 155 -28.81 8.10 -8.29
C PHE A 155 -30.07 8.89 -7.91
N SER A 156 -30.87 9.32 -8.89
CA SER A 156 -32.13 10.03 -8.65
C SER A 156 -33.16 9.18 -7.89
N ILE A 157 -33.22 7.88 -8.18
CA ILE A 157 -34.08 6.91 -7.47
C ILE A 157 -33.56 6.70 -6.04
N ASN A 158 -32.25 6.52 -5.89
CA ASN A 158 -31.61 6.28 -4.59
C ASN A 158 -31.77 7.46 -3.62
N ILE A 159 -31.64 8.71 -4.09
CA ILE A 159 -31.95 9.91 -3.27
C ILE A 159 -33.42 9.91 -2.82
N LYS A 160 -34.37 9.67 -3.72
CA LYS A 160 -35.82 9.70 -3.40
C LYS A 160 -36.22 8.65 -2.36
N ASN A 161 -35.49 7.54 -2.32
CA ASN A 161 -35.70 6.43 -1.40
C ASN A 161 -34.80 6.51 -0.15
N GLU A 162 -34.06 7.61 0.05
CA GLU A 162 -33.06 7.81 1.11
C GLU A 162 -31.99 6.69 1.21
N ASN A 163 -31.72 6.01 0.09
CA ASN A 163 -30.71 4.94 0.02
C ASN A 163 -29.32 5.55 -0.22
N TRP A 164 -28.74 6.09 0.85
CA TRP A 164 -27.48 6.85 0.83
C TRP A 164 -26.26 6.01 0.40
N GLU A 165 -26.20 4.73 0.77
CA GLU A 165 -25.11 3.83 0.38
C GLU A 165 -25.12 3.55 -1.13
N SER A 166 -26.29 3.21 -1.69
CA SER A 166 -26.44 3.02 -3.14
C SER A 166 -26.27 4.34 -3.91
N SER A 167 -26.57 5.47 -3.27
CA SER A 167 -26.29 6.80 -3.81
C SER A 167 -24.78 7.06 -3.96
N ILE A 168 -23.96 6.67 -2.96
CA ILE A 168 -22.49 6.74 -3.06
C ILE A 168 -21.97 5.86 -4.19
N ILE A 169 -22.47 4.62 -4.32
CA ILE A 169 -22.07 3.72 -5.42
C ILE A 169 -22.39 4.36 -6.78
N SER A 170 -23.59 4.91 -6.94
CA SER A 170 -24.02 5.58 -8.17
C SER A 170 -23.13 6.78 -8.52
N LEU A 171 -22.78 7.61 -7.53
CA LEU A 171 -21.87 8.75 -7.70
C LEU A 171 -20.43 8.33 -8.03
N ARG A 172 -19.93 7.24 -7.44
CA ARG A 172 -18.59 6.72 -7.78
C ARG A 172 -18.52 6.24 -9.23
N ASN A 173 -19.60 5.63 -9.74
CA ASN A 173 -19.68 5.25 -11.14
C ASN A 173 -19.66 6.48 -12.05
N ILE A 174 -20.51 7.48 -11.78
CA ILE A 174 -20.48 8.77 -12.51
C ILE A 174 -19.07 9.39 -12.46
N PHE A 175 -18.42 9.38 -11.29
CA PHE A 175 -17.07 9.94 -11.14
C PHE A 175 -16.02 9.22 -11.99
N LYS A 176 -16.05 7.89 -12.05
CA LYS A 176 -15.13 7.09 -12.87
C LYS A 176 -15.30 7.39 -14.37
N GLU A 177 -16.53 7.55 -14.85
CA GLU A 177 -16.81 7.87 -16.26
C GLU A 177 -16.36 9.30 -16.64
N ILE A 178 -16.64 10.30 -15.79
CA ILE A 178 -16.27 11.71 -16.10
C ILE A 178 -14.81 12.02 -15.83
N ASN A 179 -14.16 11.28 -14.93
CA ASN A 179 -12.79 11.52 -14.48
C ASN A 179 -12.04 10.19 -14.25
N PRO A 180 -11.58 9.51 -15.33
CA PRO A 180 -10.89 8.21 -15.24
C PRO A 180 -9.53 8.24 -14.54
N LEU A 181 -8.96 9.43 -14.28
CA LEU A 181 -7.71 9.61 -13.55
C LEU A 181 -7.84 10.81 -12.61
N ASP A 182 -8.07 10.55 -11.32
CA ASP A 182 -8.28 11.61 -10.34
C ASP A 182 -6.98 12.36 -10.01
N THR A 183 -6.73 13.43 -10.77
CA THR A 183 -5.53 14.28 -10.63
C THR A 183 -5.35 14.86 -9.23
N TYR A 184 -6.43 15.18 -8.50
CA TYR A 184 -6.33 15.72 -7.13
C TYR A 184 -5.92 14.62 -6.13
N LYS A 185 -6.54 13.43 -6.22
CA LYS A 185 -6.10 12.23 -5.48
C LYS A 185 -4.64 11.90 -5.81
N LEU A 186 -4.25 11.93 -7.08
CA LEU A 186 -2.89 11.68 -7.54
C LEU A 186 -1.90 12.69 -6.94
N PHE A 187 -2.14 14.01 -7.03
CA PHE A 187 -1.24 15.01 -6.45
C PHE A 187 -1.15 14.91 -4.93
N ARG A 188 -2.26 14.59 -4.23
CA ARG A 188 -2.26 14.31 -2.78
C ARG A 188 -1.39 13.09 -2.45
N LEU A 189 -1.48 12.01 -3.21
CA LEU A 189 -0.66 10.81 -3.03
C LEU A 189 0.82 11.08 -3.36
N ILE A 190 1.11 11.82 -4.43
CA ILE A 190 2.47 12.26 -4.79
C ILE A 190 3.07 13.08 -3.65
N ASN A 191 2.35 14.06 -3.10
CA ASN A 191 2.82 14.85 -1.97
C ASN A 191 3.11 13.96 -0.74
N LYS A 192 2.26 12.96 -0.43
CA LYS A 192 2.53 11.99 0.65
C LYS A 192 3.84 11.23 0.43
N VAL A 193 4.08 10.66 -0.76
CA VAL A 193 5.33 9.92 -1.03
C VAL A 193 6.55 10.83 -1.11
N GLU A 194 6.40 12.10 -1.54
CA GLU A 194 7.48 13.08 -1.56
C GLU A 194 7.93 13.46 -0.14
N ASN A 195 6.98 13.66 0.78
CA ASN A 195 7.30 13.89 2.19
C ASN A 195 8.03 12.68 2.80
N THR A 196 7.59 11.45 2.51
CA THR A 196 8.34 10.25 2.91
C THR A 196 9.75 10.22 2.29
N ALA A 197 9.89 10.54 1.01
CA ALA A 197 11.18 10.54 0.31
C ALA A 197 12.17 11.55 0.89
N GLU A 198 11.72 12.75 1.28
CA GLU A 198 12.57 13.75 1.95
C GLU A 198 12.95 13.31 3.37
N LEU A 199 12.06 12.64 4.11
CA LEU A 199 12.36 12.08 5.44
C LEU A 199 13.45 11.00 5.42
N ILE A 200 13.62 10.26 4.32
CA ILE A 200 14.59 9.16 4.16
C ILE A 200 15.86 9.54 3.35
N LYS A 201 15.90 10.76 2.83
CA LYS A 201 16.99 11.31 2.02
C LYS A 201 18.33 11.29 2.76
N ASN A 202 19.39 10.91 2.07
CA ASN A 202 20.74 10.71 2.60
C ASN A 202 20.87 9.74 3.79
N LYS A 203 19.84 8.92 4.08
CA LYS A 203 19.88 7.88 5.12
C LYS A 203 20.10 6.50 4.51
N ASP A 204 20.53 5.56 5.34
CA ASP A 204 20.66 4.15 4.99
C ASP A 204 19.31 3.46 5.25
N ILE A 205 18.71 2.86 4.21
CA ILE A 205 17.36 2.28 4.28
C ILE A 205 17.32 0.79 3.98
N ILE A 206 16.40 0.10 4.66
CA ILE A 206 15.95 -1.24 4.31
C ILE A 206 14.57 -1.07 3.67
N PHE A 207 14.44 -1.42 2.40
CA PHE A 207 13.22 -1.21 1.63
C PHE A 207 12.49 -2.53 1.42
N PHE A 208 11.30 -2.68 1.98
CA PHE A 208 10.53 -3.92 1.85
C PHE A 208 9.58 -3.85 0.66
N SER A 209 9.73 -4.83 -0.23
CA SER A 209 8.89 -5.06 -1.39
C SER A 209 8.05 -6.30 -1.12
N GLU A 210 6.73 -6.10 -1.03
CA GLU A 210 5.69 -7.07 -0.64
C GLU A 210 5.59 -7.42 0.87
N VAL A 211 4.38 -7.86 1.25
CA VAL A 211 3.71 -7.74 2.56
C VAL A 211 4.58 -8.09 3.77
N LEU A 212 4.99 -7.07 4.52
CA LEU A 212 5.59 -7.20 5.85
C LEU A 212 4.54 -7.47 6.94
N ASP A 213 4.69 -8.61 7.63
CA ASP A 213 3.98 -8.92 8.88
C ASP A 213 4.94 -8.88 10.09
N GLN A 214 4.80 -7.87 10.96
CA GLN A 214 5.43 -7.69 12.31
C GLN A 214 6.94 -7.30 12.26
N ASN A 215 7.59 -6.59 13.19
CA ASN A 215 7.28 -5.84 14.44
C ASN A 215 8.54 -4.93 14.73
N LEU A 216 8.62 -3.92 15.60
CA LEU A 216 7.72 -3.31 16.61
C LEU A 216 7.50 -1.80 16.30
N ASP A 217 7.14 -0.96 17.29
CA ASP A 217 6.72 0.47 17.24
C ASP A 217 5.58 0.84 16.28
N LEU A 218 5.23 -0.07 15.38
CA LEU A 218 4.20 -0.01 14.37
C LEU A 218 2.79 -0.24 14.95
N LYS A 219 2.23 0.77 15.62
CA LYS A 219 0.80 0.78 16.01
C LYS A 219 -0.20 0.71 14.84
N TYR A 220 0.27 0.75 13.58
CA TYR A 220 -0.56 0.89 12.39
C TYR A 220 -0.40 -0.21 11.32
N ILE A 221 0.48 -1.21 11.52
CA ILE A 221 0.60 -2.35 10.59
C ILE A 221 -0.07 -3.58 11.21
N LYS A 222 -1.16 -4.04 10.59
CA LYS A 222 -1.97 -5.19 11.04
C LYS A 222 -1.61 -6.44 10.25
N THR A 223 -1.52 -7.56 10.95
CA THR A 223 -0.99 -8.82 10.43
C THR A 223 -1.90 -9.98 10.82
N ALA A 224 -2.47 -10.71 9.86
CA ALA A 224 -3.27 -11.90 10.14
C ALA A 224 -3.32 -12.83 8.91
N PRO A 225 -3.59 -14.13 9.09
CA PRO A 225 -4.07 -14.98 7.99
C PRO A 225 -5.26 -14.27 7.31
N PHE A 226 -5.24 -14.20 5.97
CA PHE A 226 -6.26 -13.54 5.15
C PHE A 226 -6.36 -12.00 5.31
N ALA A 227 -5.44 -11.33 6.00
CA ALA A 227 -5.37 -9.87 6.00
C ALA A 227 -5.03 -9.33 4.58
N LYS A 228 -5.90 -8.47 4.04
CA LYS A 228 -5.60 -7.69 2.84
C LYS A 228 -4.58 -6.61 3.20
N SER A 229 -3.51 -6.48 2.41
CA SER A 229 -2.52 -5.39 2.51
C SER A 229 -3.24 -4.06 2.64
N VAL A 230 -2.86 -3.21 3.62
CA VAL A 230 -3.52 -1.92 3.87
C VAL A 230 -2.70 -0.74 3.35
N THR A 231 -1.36 -0.88 3.31
CA THR A 231 -0.40 0.13 2.86
C THR A 231 -0.73 0.63 1.46
N GLN A 232 -1.02 1.94 1.33
CA GLN A 232 -1.35 2.58 0.04
C GLN A 232 -0.14 3.26 -0.61
N TYR A 233 0.88 3.59 0.18
CA TYR A 233 2.05 4.35 -0.21
C TYR A 233 3.23 4.02 0.69
N ILE A 234 4.47 4.30 0.24
CA ILE A 234 5.66 4.04 1.04
C ILE A 234 5.57 4.77 2.38
N THR A 235 5.76 4.03 3.47
CA THR A 235 5.83 4.57 4.83
C THR A 235 7.17 4.24 5.45
N SER A 236 7.75 5.21 6.18
CA SER A 236 9.07 5.08 6.81
C SER A 236 8.97 4.96 8.32
N VAL A 237 9.61 3.94 8.90
CA VAL A 237 9.79 3.76 10.34
C VAL A 237 11.27 3.90 10.66
N SER A 238 11.62 4.86 11.52
CA SER A 238 12.96 4.93 12.10
C SER A 238 12.98 4.10 13.37
N PHE A 239 13.94 3.18 13.50
CA PHE A 239 14.20 2.44 14.74
C PHE A 239 15.68 2.63 15.11
N LYS A 240 16.01 2.50 16.39
CA LYS A 240 17.42 2.52 16.80
C LYS A 240 17.93 1.08 16.79
N PRO A 241 19.12 0.81 16.23
CA PRO A 241 19.69 -0.54 16.26
C PRO A 241 19.80 -1.12 17.68
N GLU A 242 20.01 -0.27 18.68
CA GLU A 242 20.04 -0.63 20.09
C GLU A 242 18.73 -1.27 20.59
N ASP A 243 17.57 -0.84 20.06
CA ASP A 243 16.24 -1.35 20.43
C ASP A 243 16.06 -2.83 20.02
N VAL A 244 16.85 -3.31 19.06
CA VAL A 244 16.90 -4.71 18.59
C VAL A 244 18.23 -5.41 18.95
N GLY A 245 19.02 -4.82 19.85
CA GLY A 245 20.26 -5.41 20.36
C GLY A 245 21.48 -5.31 19.43
N ILE A 246 21.42 -4.46 18.40
CA ILE A 246 22.52 -4.20 17.45
C ILE A 246 23.28 -2.94 17.91
N TYR A 247 24.59 -3.07 18.18
CA TYR A 247 25.43 -1.93 18.56
C TYR A 247 25.88 -1.12 17.33
N SER A 248 24.97 -0.31 16.77
CA SER A 248 25.23 0.58 15.64
C SER A 248 24.75 2.00 15.90
N SER A 249 25.69 2.95 15.94
CA SER A 249 25.41 4.39 16.08
C SER A 249 24.62 5.02 14.91
N ASN A 250 24.43 4.29 13.80
CA ASN A 250 23.69 4.77 12.64
C ASN A 250 22.23 4.32 12.72
N SER A 251 21.30 5.28 12.77
CA SER A 251 19.86 5.02 12.62
C SER A 251 19.57 4.40 11.25
N ILE A 252 18.91 3.25 11.22
CA ILE A 252 18.41 2.62 10.00
C ILE A 252 16.92 2.97 9.87
N ILE A 253 16.45 3.22 8.66
CA ILE A 253 15.02 3.36 8.38
C ILE A 253 14.51 2.10 7.67
N LEU A 254 13.44 1.52 8.18
CA LEU A 254 12.64 0.54 7.47
C LEU A 254 11.60 1.30 6.63
N CYS A 255 11.52 0.98 5.34
CA CYS A 255 10.45 1.47 4.47
C CYS A 255 9.52 0.30 4.14
N ASP A 256 8.28 0.35 4.60
CA ASP A 256 7.22 -0.53 4.09
C ASP A 256 6.66 0.06 2.81
N SER A 257 6.36 -0.77 1.82
CA SER A 257 5.82 -0.33 0.53
C SER A 257 4.62 -1.17 0.10
N PRO A 258 3.64 -0.57 -0.62
CA PRO A 258 2.52 -1.32 -1.18
C PRO A 258 3.01 -2.45 -2.10
N GLY A 259 2.25 -3.54 -2.14
CA GLY A 259 2.54 -4.65 -3.04
C GLY A 259 2.52 -4.18 -4.50
N PHE A 260 3.51 -4.61 -5.29
CA PHE A 260 3.44 -4.38 -6.73
C PHE A 260 2.27 -5.16 -7.31
N TYR A 261 1.50 -4.54 -8.20
CA TYR A 261 0.25 -5.07 -8.76
C TYR A 261 -0.90 -5.28 -7.75
N ASP A 262 -0.79 -4.81 -6.49
CA ASP A 262 -1.93 -4.62 -5.56
C ASP A 262 -2.66 -3.30 -5.92
N THR A 263 -3.21 -3.24 -7.13
CA THR A 263 -3.66 -1.99 -7.75
C THR A 263 -4.93 -1.44 -7.10
N ARG A 264 -4.83 -0.25 -6.49
CA ARG A 264 -5.96 0.50 -5.88
C ARG A 264 -6.35 1.72 -6.74
N GLY A 265 -6.44 1.46 -8.04
CA GLY A 265 -6.62 2.46 -9.08
C GLY A 265 -5.30 3.13 -9.54
N PRO A 266 -5.31 3.73 -10.74
CA PRO A 266 -4.11 4.22 -11.41
C PRO A 266 -3.40 5.35 -10.65
N GLU A 267 -4.10 6.15 -9.85
CA GLU A 267 -3.45 7.22 -9.07
C GLU A 267 -2.49 6.67 -8.01
N VAL A 268 -2.84 5.51 -7.43
CA VAL A 268 -2.03 4.84 -6.42
C VAL A 268 -0.78 4.26 -7.07
N ASP A 269 -0.91 3.59 -8.20
CA ASP A 269 0.22 3.00 -8.93
C ASP A 269 1.20 4.06 -9.41
N ILE A 270 0.72 5.17 -9.98
CA ILE A 270 1.56 6.29 -10.46
C ILE A 270 2.29 6.95 -9.27
N ALA A 271 1.58 7.26 -8.18
CA ALA A 271 2.19 7.87 -7.00
C ALA A 271 3.24 6.94 -6.38
N ASN A 272 2.98 5.64 -6.31
CA ASN A 272 3.91 4.66 -5.77
C ASN A 272 5.15 4.51 -6.65
N GLY A 273 5.00 4.43 -7.97
CA GLY A 273 6.13 4.43 -8.90
C GLY A 273 7.04 5.64 -8.72
N ILE A 274 6.45 6.85 -8.63
CA ILE A 274 7.19 8.09 -8.36
C ILE A 274 7.89 8.03 -6.99
N GLY A 275 7.18 7.58 -5.95
CA GLY A 275 7.70 7.44 -4.58
C GLY A 275 8.90 6.50 -4.49
N ILE A 276 8.80 5.32 -5.11
CA ILE A 276 9.86 4.29 -5.16
C ILE A 276 11.13 4.85 -5.82
N VAL A 277 10.97 5.51 -6.99
CA VAL A 277 12.10 6.10 -7.72
C VAL A 277 12.75 7.22 -6.92
N LYS A 278 11.96 8.10 -6.28
CA LYS A 278 12.48 9.19 -5.44
C LYS A 278 13.18 8.68 -4.18
N ALA A 279 12.59 7.70 -3.49
CA ALA A 279 13.18 7.04 -2.34
C ALA A 279 14.56 6.44 -2.69
N ILE A 280 14.61 5.57 -3.70
CA ILE A 280 15.83 4.82 -4.04
C ILE A 280 16.96 5.74 -4.53
N LYS A 281 16.63 6.81 -5.28
CA LYS A 281 17.63 7.80 -5.74
C LYS A 281 18.05 8.81 -4.67
N GLY A 282 17.21 9.06 -3.67
CA GLY A 282 17.45 10.05 -2.61
C GLY A 282 18.18 9.51 -1.38
N CYS A 283 18.15 8.20 -1.14
CA CYS A 283 18.82 7.56 -0.01
C CYS A 283 20.34 7.44 -0.22
N LYS A 284 21.09 7.37 0.89
CA LYS A 284 22.56 7.17 0.89
C LYS A 284 22.92 5.72 0.54
N SER A 285 22.14 4.77 1.02
CA SER A 285 22.19 3.38 0.58
C SER A 285 20.81 2.73 0.71
N VAL A 286 20.53 1.77 -0.18
CA VAL A 286 19.28 1.02 -0.20
C VAL A 286 19.61 -0.47 -0.13
N LYS A 287 19.00 -1.18 0.81
CA LYS A 287 18.97 -2.64 0.85
C LYS A 287 17.53 -3.11 0.63
N PRO A 288 17.13 -3.45 -0.61
CA PRO A 288 15.83 -4.05 -0.86
C PRO A 288 15.72 -5.43 -0.22
N VAL A 289 14.57 -5.70 0.37
CA VAL A 289 14.17 -6.99 0.92
C VAL A 289 12.86 -7.37 0.26
N VAL A 290 12.87 -8.45 -0.52
CA VAL A 290 11.70 -8.97 -1.23
C VAL A 290 11.13 -10.12 -0.41
N LEU A 291 9.85 -10.04 -0.04
CA LEU A 291 9.17 -11.13 0.65
C LEU A 291 8.53 -12.07 -0.38
N VAL A 292 8.86 -13.35 -0.30
CA VAL A 292 8.36 -14.38 -1.23
C VAL A 292 7.58 -15.42 -0.41
N SER A 293 6.26 -15.44 -0.56
CA SER A 293 5.43 -16.45 0.09
C SER A 293 5.41 -17.74 -0.73
N TYR A 294 5.46 -18.89 -0.08
CA TYR A 294 5.34 -20.21 -0.73
C TYR A 294 4.15 -20.26 -1.70
N LYS A 295 2.98 -19.79 -1.25
CA LYS A 295 1.75 -19.78 -2.06
C LYS A 295 1.77 -18.79 -3.23
N SER A 296 2.57 -17.71 -3.17
CA SER A 296 2.68 -16.71 -4.25
C SER A 296 3.88 -16.94 -5.17
N SER A 297 4.68 -17.97 -4.92
CA SER A 297 5.87 -18.31 -5.74
C SER A 297 5.53 -18.62 -7.20
N GLY A 298 4.29 -19.05 -7.47
CA GLY A 298 3.83 -19.46 -8.79
C GLY A 298 4.66 -20.60 -9.38
N ASN A 299 4.51 -20.83 -10.68
CA ASN A 299 5.45 -21.69 -11.41
C ASN A 299 6.70 -20.89 -11.75
N ARG A 300 7.88 -21.35 -11.28
CA ARG A 300 9.21 -20.79 -11.64
C ARG A 300 9.45 -19.31 -11.22
N TYR A 301 8.82 -18.83 -10.16
CA TYR A 301 9.09 -17.51 -9.55
C TYR A 301 8.87 -16.33 -10.51
N GLU A 302 7.82 -16.40 -11.32
CA GLU A 302 7.47 -15.37 -12.30
C GLU A 302 7.27 -13.98 -11.67
N GLY A 303 6.63 -13.91 -10.49
CA GLY A 303 6.49 -12.65 -9.75
C GLY A 303 7.83 -11.98 -9.43
N LEU A 304 8.87 -12.75 -9.11
CA LEU A 304 10.20 -12.20 -8.85
C LEU A 304 10.88 -11.69 -10.13
N LYS A 305 10.67 -12.36 -11.26
CA LYS A 305 11.15 -11.89 -12.57
C LYS A 305 10.45 -10.58 -12.95
N ASN A 306 9.12 -10.52 -12.79
CA ASN A 306 8.32 -9.33 -13.07
C ASN A 306 8.72 -8.15 -12.18
N LEU A 307 8.95 -8.37 -10.88
CA LEU A 307 9.49 -7.37 -9.96
C LEU A 307 10.87 -6.86 -10.41
N THR A 308 11.76 -7.76 -10.82
CA THR A 308 13.11 -7.40 -11.27
C THR A 308 13.07 -6.55 -12.55
N HIS A 309 12.25 -6.92 -13.53
CA HIS A 309 12.04 -6.15 -14.75
C HIS A 309 11.39 -4.79 -14.46
N LEU A 310 10.40 -4.74 -13.57
CA LEU A 310 9.71 -3.51 -13.17
C LEU A 310 10.66 -2.51 -12.50
N LEU A 311 11.45 -2.95 -11.51
CA LEU A 311 12.42 -2.10 -10.83
C LEU A 311 13.52 -1.61 -11.79
N ALA A 312 14.01 -2.47 -12.69
CA ALA A 312 15.00 -2.09 -13.70
C ALA A 312 14.44 -1.10 -14.73
N GLY A 313 13.15 -1.19 -15.07
CA GLY A 313 12.47 -0.24 -15.97
C GLY A 313 12.16 1.10 -15.31
N LEU A 314 11.70 1.09 -14.05
CA LEU A 314 11.37 2.30 -13.28
C LEU A 314 12.62 3.11 -12.89
N ILE A 315 13.76 2.44 -12.67
CA ILE A 315 14.98 3.07 -12.14
C ILE A 315 16.13 2.89 -13.15
N PRO A 316 16.27 3.82 -14.12
CA PRO A 316 17.45 3.88 -14.97
C PRO A 316 18.73 3.94 -14.12
N GLY A 317 19.67 3.03 -14.39
CA GLY A 317 20.89 2.89 -13.60
C GLY A 317 20.70 2.21 -12.23
N ILE A 318 19.68 1.35 -12.04
CA ILE A 318 19.39 0.72 -10.73
C ILE A 318 20.61 0.11 -10.01
N LYS A 319 21.58 -0.43 -10.77
CA LYS A 319 22.84 -1.01 -10.24
C LYS A 319 23.73 0.01 -9.50
N ASP A 320 23.57 1.30 -9.78
CA ASP A 320 24.30 2.39 -9.11
C ASP A 320 23.72 2.69 -7.72
N TYR A 321 22.45 2.34 -7.49
CA TYR A 321 21.70 2.60 -6.26
C TYR A 321 21.52 1.33 -5.39
N ILE A 322 21.35 0.17 -6.02
CA ILE A 322 21.07 -1.13 -5.38
C ILE A 322 22.17 -2.12 -5.78
N GLN A 323 22.98 -2.52 -4.79
CA GLN A 323 24.09 -3.46 -4.98
C GLN A 323 23.65 -4.93 -4.91
N ALA A 324 22.60 -5.23 -4.14
CA ALA A 324 22.07 -6.57 -3.95
C ALA A 324 20.62 -6.52 -3.45
N PHE A 325 19.84 -7.55 -3.79
CA PHE A 325 18.54 -7.84 -3.19
C PHE A 325 18.70 -8.87 -2.08
N SER A 326 17.92 -8.73 -1.01
CA SER A 326 17.74 -9.76 0.01
C SER A 326 16.36 -10.41 -0.17
N TYR A 327 16.24 -11.70 0.12
CA TYR A 327 15.00 -12.45 -0.05
C TYR A 327 14.57 -13.06 1.29
N LEU A 328 13.31 -12.87 1.66
CA LEU A 328 12.70 -13.48 2.85
C LEU A 328 11.59 -14.43 2.41
N PHE A 329 11.83 -15.73 2.56
CA PHE A 329 10.88 -16.77 2.20
C PHE A 329 9.92 -17.01 3.36
N THR A 330 8.62 -16.85 3.12
CA THR A 330 7.57 -16.94 4.15
C THR A 330 6.59 -18.06 3.84
N LYS A 331 5.98 -18.63 4.88
CA LYS A 331 4.92 -19.66 4.77
C LYS A 331 5.37 -20.95 4.04
N TYR A 332 6.68 -21.22 3.98
CA TYR A 332 7.25 -22.45 3.43
C TYR A 332 7.01 -23.66 4.35
N PRO A 333 6.56 -24.82 3.83
CA PRO A 333 6.49 -26.07 4.56
C PRO A 333 7.85 -26.44 5.16
N GLU A 334 7.86 -27.03 6.36
CA GLU A 334 9.12 -27.30 7.09
C GLU A 334 10.04 -28.25 6.31
N ASN A 335 9.45 -29.26 5.67
CA ASN A 335 10.10 -30.24 4.79
C ASN A 335 10.69 -29.66 3.50
N GLU A 336 10.42 -28.39 3.18
CA GLU A 336 10.87 -27.72 1.94
C GLU A 336 11.79 -26.51 2.23
N ARG A 337 12.08 -26.20 3.50
CA ARG A 337 12.97 -25.06 3.85
C ARG A 337 14.40 -25.26 3.36
N ASP A 338 14.93 -26.48 3.45
CA ASP A 338 16.31 -26.80 3.04
C ASP A 338 16.48 -26.85 1.50
N THR A 339 15.39 -27.01 0.75
CA THR A 339 15.42 -27.17 -0.71
C THR A 339 15.20 -25.85 -1.47
N ILE A 340 14.84 -24.75 -0.80
CA ILE A 340 14.64 -23.41 -1.40
C ILE A 340 15.85 -23.00 -2.26
N HIS A 341 17.07 -23.23 -1.77
CA HIS A 341 18.29 -22.88 -2.52
C HIS A 341 18.45 -23.66 -3.84
N ALA A 342 17.82 -24.83 -3.98
CA ALA A 342 17.83 -25.58 -5.23
C ALA A 342 16.82 -25.00 -6.23
N SER A 343 15.59 -24.71 -5.81
CA SER A 343 14.53 -24.17 -6.68
C SER A 343 14.82 -22.75 -7.18
N LEU A 344 15.61 -21.95 -6.45
CA LEU A 344 16.03 -20.63 -6.91
C LEU A 344 17.05 -20.66 -8.06
N LYS A 345 17.80 -21.76 -8.28
CA LYS A 345 18.86 -21.81 -9.30
C LYS A 345 18.34 -21.57 -10.71
N ASP A 346 17.13 -22.04 -11.00
CA ASP A 346 16.48 -21.93 -12.32
C ASP A 346 15.99 -20.51 -12.64
N ILE A 347 16.02 -19.60 -11.66
CA ILE A 347 15.66 -18.18 -11.86
C ILE A 347 16.85 -17.40 -12.44
N TYR A 348 18.06 -17.67 -11.95
CA TYR A 348 19.28 -16.94 -12.30
C TYR A 348 19.85 -17.32 -13.68
N ILE A 349 19.26 -18.29 -14.38
CA ILE A 349 19.60 -18.68 -15.75
C ILE A 349 18.68 -17.94 -16.73
N VAL A 350 18.86 -16.61 -16.82
CA VAL A 350 18.34 -15.79 -17.92
C VAL A 350 19.46 -14.82 -18.33
N HIS A 351 19.75 -14.78 -19.63
CA HIS A 351 20.87 -14.03 -20.23
C HIS A 351 20.64 -12.52 -20.28
#